data_AF-A0A956IRP3-F1
#
_entry.id   AF-A0A956IRP3-F1
#
_cell.length_a   1.000
_cell.length_b   1.000
_cell.length_c   1.000
_cell.angle_alpha   90.00
_cell.angle_beta   90.00
_cell.angle_gamma   90.00
#
_symmetry.space_group_name_H-M   'P 1'
#
loop_
_entity.id
_entity.type
_entity.pdbx_description
1 polymer ?
#
loop_
_entity_poly.entity_id
_entity_poly.type
_entity_poly.pdbx_seq_one_letter_code
_entity_poly.pdbx_strand_id
1 'polypeptide(L)'
;MVVAAHRVAVIGGDGRLRPGLVEAPEVVVFKSPRDGGNGDARRLEAALRAGSFGTLIVLTRWNSHSTTRKLRRLCKRLGVDVVVMR
;
A
#
# COMPACT_ATOMS: atom_id res chain seq x y z
N MET A 1 19.92 3.50 -13.74
CA MET A 1 19.46 4.22 -12.53
C MET A 1 18.77 3.20 -11.64
N VAL A 2 19.47 2.69 -10.63
CA VAL A 2 18.97 1.62 -9.75
C VAL A 2 18.17 2.26 -8.64
N VAL A 3 16.86 2.07 -8.58
CA VAL A 3 16.07 2.47 -7.42
C VAL A 3 15.86 1.22 -6.58
N ALA A 4 16.71 1.04 -5.58
CA ALA A 4 16.58 0.04 -4.53
C ALA A 4 15.31 0.38 -3.72
N ALA A 5 14.16 -0.16 -4.11
CA ALA A 5 12.90 0.20 -3.48
C ALA A 5 12.73 -0.55 -2.14
N HIS A 6 13.50 -0.14 -1.13
CA HIS A 6 13.40 -0.56 0.27
C HIS A 6 12.21 0.09 1.01
N ARG A 7 11.36 0.85 0.30
CA ARG A 7 10.20 1.53 0.87
C ARG A 7 8.96 0.66 0.72
N VAL A 8 8.25 0.47 1.83
CA VAL A 8 7.02 -0.32 1.90
C VAL A 8 5.83 0.61 2.07
N ALA A 9 4.84 0.47 1.20
CA ALA A 9 3.54 1.10 1.39
C ALA A 9 2.61 0.15 2.14
N VAL A 10 1.83 0.66 3.08
CA VAL A 10 0.76 -0.09 3.75
C VAL A 10 -0.55 0.63 3.55
N ILE A 11 -1.61 -0.08 3.17
CA ILE A 11 -2.97 0.48 3.10
C ILE A 11 -3.95 -0.26 4.00
N GLY A 12 -4.61 0.49 4.87
CA GLY A 12 -5.67 -0.02 5.73
C GLY A 12 -5.83 0.78 7.03
N GLY A 13 -6.96 0.55 7.70
CA GLY A 13 -7.33 1.21 8.95
C GLY A 13 -7.36 2.75 8.87
N ASP A 14 -7.19 3.37 10.03
CA ASP A 14 -7.17 4.82 10.25
C ASP A 14 -5.80 5.46 9.97
N GLY A 15 -4.84 4.69 9.44
CA GLY A 15 -3.48 5.14 9.15
C GLY A 15 -2.49 4.92 10.30
N ARG A 16 -2.93 4.32 11.42
CA ARG A 16 -2.03 3.92 12.51
C ARG A 16 -1.64 2.45 12.36
N LEU A 17 -0.34 2.20 12.18
CA LEU A 17 0.21 0.86 12.20
C LEU A 17 0.59 0.47 13.64
N ARG A 18 0.30 -0.77 14.04
CA ARG A 18 0.88 -1.29 15.29
C ARG A 18 2.39 -1.48 15.10
N PRO A 19 3.24 -1.07 16.07
CA PRO A 19 4.66 -1.36 16.04
C PRO A 19 4.90 -2.86 15.85
N GLY A 20 5.87 -3.23 15.00
CA GLY A 20 6.21 -4.63 14.71
C GLY A 20 5.34 -5.35 13.67
N LEU A 21 4.30 -4.69 13.11
CA LEU A 21 3.50 -5.31 12.03
C LEU A 21 4.31 -5.41 10.72
N VAL A 22 5.20 -4.45 10.49
CA VAL A 22 6.07 -4.38 9.31
C VAL A 22 7.43 -3.86 9.76
N GLU A 23 8.47 -4.65 9.56
CA GLU A 23 9.85 -4.23 9.77
C GLU A 23 10.47 -3.92 8.40
N ALA A 24 10.55 -2.62 8.09
CA ALA A 24 11.20 -2.12 6.90
C ALA A 24 11.86 -0.77 7.22
N PRO A 25 12.96 -0.41 6.53
CA PRO A 25 13.68 0.83 6.80
C PRO A 25 12.82 2.07 6.56
N GLU A 26 11.81 1.98 5.69
CA GLU A 26 10.85 3.06 5.50
C GLU A 26 9.44 2.53 5.19
N VAL A 27 8.49 2.85 6.08
CA VAL A 27 7.09 2.44 5.97
C VAL A 27 6.21 3.66 5.81
N VAL A 28 5.42 3.71 4.74
CA VAL A 28 4.43 4.77 4.50
C VAL A 28 3.03 4.19 4.60
N VAL A 29 2.21 4.76 5.49
CA VAL A 29 0.86 4.25 5.75
C VAL A 29 -0.19 5.14 5.09
N PHE A 30 -1.11 4.49 4.38
CA PHE A 30 -2.26 5.08 3.72
C PHE A 30 -3.54 4.55 4.39
N LYS A 31 -4.49 5.45 4.66
CA LYS A 31 -5.77 5.06 5.24
C LYS A 31 -6.59 4.22 4.27
N SER A 32 -7.45 3.40 4.83
CA SER A 32 -8.45 2.70 4.03
C SER A 32 -9.43 3.72 3.39
N PRO A 33 -10.05 3.39 2.24
CA PRO A 33 -11.13 4.21 1.69
C PRO A 33 -12.30 4.41 2.66
N ARG A 34 -12.51 3.47 3.59
CA ARG A 34 -13.58 3.52 4.59
C ARG A 34 -13.31 4.55 5.69
N ASP A 35 -12.05 4.73 6.08
CA ASP A 35 -11.67 5.57 7.24
C ASP A 35 -11.09 6.94 6.82
N GLY A 36 -10.45 7.02 5.65
CA GLY A 36 -9.82 8.24 5.15
C GLY A 36 -10.41 8.78 3.84
N GLY A 37 -11.46 8.14 3.32
CA GLY A 37 -12.00 8.42 1.99
C GLY A 37 -11.03 8.03 0.86
N ASN A 38 -11.36 8.41 -0.37
CA ASN A 38 -10.59 8.01 -1.55
C ASN A 38 -9.26 8.77 -1.74
N GLY A 39 -8.97 9.78 -0.91
CA GLY A 39 -7.78 10.62 -1.05
C GLY A 39 -6.48 9.83 -0.90
N ASP A 40 -6.40 8.99 0.12
CA ASP A 40 -5.21 8.15 0.37
C ASP A 40 -5.04 7.05 -0.66
N ALA A 41 -6.12 6.42 -1.10
CA ALA A 41 -6.06 5.46 -2.19
C ALA A 41 -5.54 6.11 -3.49
N ARG A 42 -5.97 7.34 -3.82
CA ARG A 42 -5.48 8.08 -4.98
C ARG A 42 -4.00 8.46 -4.83
N ARG A 43 -3.58 8.93 -3.65
CA ARG A 43 -2.18 9.25 -3.34
C ARG A 43 -1.29 8.01 -3.44
N LEU A 44 -1.74 6.88 -2.92
CA LEU A 44 -1.06 5.59 -3.05
C LEU A 44 -0.92 5.19 -4.52
N GLU A 45 -1.99 5.28 -5.31
CA GLU A 45 -1.94 4.95 -6.74
C GLU A 45 -0.94 5.83 -7.51
N ALA A 46 -0.89 7.14 -7.20
CA ALA A 46 0.07 8.06 -7.79
C ALA A 46 1.51 7.70 -7.41
N ALA A 47 1.77 7.44 -6.12
CA ALA A 47 3.10 7.10 -5.62
C ALA A 47 3.60 5.74 -6.14
N LEU A 48 2.72 4.75 -6.27
CA LEU A 48 3.04 3.47 -6.93
C LEU A 48 3.46 3.69 -8.38
N ARG A 49 2.71 4.50 -9.14
CA ARG A 49 3.05 4.82 -10.54
C ARG A 49 4.35 5.61 -10.68
N ALA A 50 4.70 6.40 -9.69
CA ALA A 50 5.99 7.10 -9.62
C ALA A 50 7.17 6.17 -9.26
N GLY A 51 6.92 4.88 -8.97
CA GLY A 51 7.96 3.92 -8.61
C GLY A 51 8.51 4.12 -7.20
N SER A 52 7.77 4.77 -6.30
CA SER A 52 8.24 5.10 -4.95
C SER A 52 8.33 3.91 -3.99
N PHE A 53 7.75 2.75 -4.34
CA PHE A 53 7.62 1.60 -3.45
C PHE A 53 7.97 0.29 -4.17
N GLY A 54 8.63 -0.61 -3.46
CA GLY A 54 8.94 -1.97 -3.94
C GLY A 54 7.92 -3.00 -3.47
N THR A 55 7.25 -2.72 -2.35
CA THR A 55 6.23 -3.60 -1.77
C THR A 55 5.01 -2.80 -1.31
N LEU A 56 3.82 -3.36 -1.56
CA LEU A 56 2.56 -2.91 -1.01
C LEU A 56 1.97 -3.98 -0.08
N ILE A 57 1.68 -3.60 1.16
CA ILE A 57 0.94 -4.42 2.12
C ILE A 57 -0.51 -3.94 2.17
N VAL A 58 -1.45 -4.86 1.93
CA VAL A 58 -2.88 -4.58 1.96
C VAL A 58 -3.50 -5.25 3.18
N LEU A 59 -4.00 -4.46 4.13
CA LEU A 59 -4.76 -4.95 5.28
C LEU A 59 -6.22 -5.16 4.88
N THR A 60 -6.59 -6.40 4.60
CA THR A 60 -7.88 -6.76 3.99
C THR A 60 -9.08 -6.50 4.88
N ARG A 61 -8.94 -6.57 6.22
CA ARG A 61 -10.00 -6.24 7.17
C ARG A 61 -10.60 -4.85 6.91
N TRP A 62 -9.80 -3.92 6.40
CA TRP A 62 -10.17 -2.52 6.24
C TRP A 62 -10.43 -2.13 4.79
N ASN A 63 -10.18 -3.02 3.82
CA ASN A 63 -10.28 -2.70 2.41
C ASN A 63 -11.36 -3.54 1.73
N SER A 64 -12.11 -2.92 0.81
CA SER A 64 -13.08 -3.65 0.00
C SER A 64 -12.38 -4.58 -0.99
N HIS A 65 -13.05 -5.67 -1.37
CA HIS A 65 -12.56 -6.58 -2.42
C HIS A 65 -12.25 -5.86 -3.74
N SER A 66 -13.03 -4.83 -4.10
CA SER A 66 -12.81 -4.03 -5.31
C SER A 66 -11.52 -3.23 -5.23
N THR A 67 -11.25 -2.55 -4.10
CA THR A 67 -10.00 -1.80 -3.87
C THR A 67 -8.79 -2.73 -3.89
N THR A 68 -8.85 -3.85 -3.17
CA THR A 68 -7.75 -4.84 -3.15
C THR A 68 -7.47 -5.39 -4.54
N ARG A 69 -8.50 -5.74 -5.33
CA ARG A 69 -8.32 -6.22 -6.72
C ARG A 69 -7.75 -5.14 -7.64
N LYS A 70 -8.13 -3.86 -7.44
CA LYS A 70 -7.60 -2.73 -8.21
C LYS A 70 -6.10 -2.55 -7.94
N LEU A 71 -5.70 -2.52 -6.67
CA LEU A 71 -4.31 -2.34 -6.27
C LEU A 71 -3.43 -3.51 -6.72
N ARG A 72 -3.88 -4.76 -6.56
CA ARG A 72 -3.15 -5.93 -7.07
C ARG A 72 -2.88 -5.86 -8.57
N ARG A 73 -3.88 -5.44 -9.36
CA ARG A 73 -3.72 -5.26 -10.82
C ARG A 73 -2.76 -4.12 -11.15
N LEU A 74 -2.77 -3.03 -10.38
CA LEU A 74 -1.84 -1.93 -10.56
C LEU A 74 -0.40 -2.38 -10.26
N CYS A 75 -0.16 -2.94 -9.08
CA CYS A 75 1.16 -3.40 -8.66
C CYS A 75 1.75 -4.46 -9.61
N LYS A 76 0.94 -5.42 -10.07
CA LYS A 76 1.37 -6.41 -11.08
C LYS A 76 1.89 -5.75 -12.36
N ARG A 77 1.27 -4.68 -12.83
CA ARG A 77 1.74 -3.95 -14.03
C ARG A 77 3.02 -3.16 -13.79
N LEU A 78 3.29 -2.80 -12.53
CA LEU A 78 4.42 -1.97 -12.13
C LEU A 78 5.60 -2.80 -11.60
N GLY A 79 5.47 -4.12 -11.49
CA GLY A 79 6.49 -4.98 -10.88
C GLY A 79 6.64 -4.79 -9.37
N VAL A 80 5.59 -4.29 -8.69
CA VAL A 80 5.58 -4.09 -7.24
C VAL A 80 5.01 -5.33 -6.55
N ASP A 81 5.70 -5.81 -5.53
CA ASP A 81 5.23 -6.97 -4.75
C ASP A 81 4.02 -6.60 -3.91
N VAL A 82 3.05 -7.52 -3.81
CA VAL A 82 1.85 -7.31 -2.99
C VAL A 82 1.71 -8.39 -1.96
N VAL A 83 1.72 -7.99 -0.69
CA VAL A 83 1.45 -8.86 0.46
C VAL A 83 0.05 -8.53 0.98
N VAL A 84 -0.74 -9.57 1.22
CA VAL A 84 -2.11 -9.44 1.70
C VAL A 84 -2.16 -9.98 3.12
N MET A 85 -2.56 -9.14 4.07
CA MET A 85 -2.68 -9.49 5.48
C MET A 85 -4.12 -9.28 5.94
N ARG A 86 -4.52 -10.03 6.97
CA ARG A 86 -5.88 -9.94 7.54
C ARG A 86 -5.88 -9.10 8.79
#